data_AF-A0A7C4E5X5-F1
#
_entry.id   AF-A0A7C4E5X5-F1
#
_cell.length_a   1.000
_cell.length_b   1.000
_cell.length_c   1.000
_cell.angle_alpha   90.00
_cell.angle_beta   90.00
_cell.angle_gamma   90.00
#
_symmetry.space_group_name_H-M   'P 1'
#
loop_
_entity.id
_entity.type
_entity.pdbx_description
1 polymer ?
#
loop_
_entity_poly.entity_id
_entity_poly.type
_entity_poly.pdbx_seq_one_letter_code
_entity_poly.pdbx_strand_id
1 'polypeptide(L)'
;MNLRDLQYLVAVADHRHFGRAAEACHVSQPTLSTQLAKLEEYLGVKLFERTNRAVQVTPVGERIAAAARLALENAREVVEIA
;
A
#
# COMPACT_ATOMS: atom_id res chain seq x y z
N MET A 1 -0.96 -7.66 9.31
CA MET A 1 -0.92 -6.21 9.01
C MET A 1 0.07 -5.53 9.94
N ASN A 2 0.98 -4.72 9.39
CA ASN A 2 1.89 -3.82 10.11
C ASN A 2 2.07 -2.51 9.32
N LEU A 3 2.84 -1.55 9.84
CA LEU A 3 3.09 -0.27 9.16
C LEU A 3 3.73 -0.43 7.78
N ARG A 4 4.54 -1.46 7.57
CA ARG A 4 5.17 -1.74 6.27
C ARG A 4 4.15 -2.19 5.21
N ASP A 5 3.15 -2.97 5.60
CA ASP A 5 2.03 -3.32 4.71
C ASP A 5 1.27 -2.05 4.27
N LEU A 6 1.08 -1.09 5.19
CA LEU A 6 0.46 0.21 4.89
C LEU A 6 1.32 1.07 3.97
N GLN A 7 2.65 1.11 4.18
CA GLN A 7 3.59 1.80 3.29
C GLN A 7 3.49 1.26 1.85
N TYR A 8 3.43 -0.05 1.68
CA TYR A 8 3.29 -0.67 0.37
C TYR A 8 1.97 -0.32 -0.31
N LEU A 9 0.87 -0.30 0.46
CA LEU A 9 -0.45 0.10 -0.06
C LEU A 9 -0.40 1.53 -0.59
N VAL A 10 0.10 2.45 0.24
CA VAL A 10 0.26 3.86 -0.11
C VAL A 10 1.14 4.05 -1.34
N ALA A 11 2.26 3.33 -1.42
CA ALA A 11 3.18 3.40 -2.56
C ALA A 11 2.52 2.93 -3.87
N VAL A 12 1.76 1.84 -3.86
CA VAL A 12 1.06 1.39 -5.07
C VAL A 12 -0.07 2.34 -5.45
N ALA A 13 -0.78 2.91 -4.48
CA ALA A 13 -1.81 3.91 -4.74
C ALA A 13 -1.23 5.16 -5.41
N ASP A 14 -0.05 5.63 -4.97
CA ASP A 14 0.63 6.80 -5.56
C ASP A 14 1.20 6.53 -6.95
N HIS A 15 1.91 5.41 -7.12
CA HIS A 15 2.59 5.13 -8.38
C HIS A 15 1.68 4.51 -9.44
N ARG A 16 0.55 3.92 -9.03
CA ARG A 16 -0.36 3.12 -9.87
C ARG A 16 0.38 2.06 -10.70
N HIS A 17 1.46 1.54 -10.15
CA HIS A 17 2.37 0.61 -10.82
C HIS A 17 3.20 -0.18 -9.80
N PHE A 18 3.05 -1.51 -9.77
CA PHE A 18 3.73 -2.38 -8.79
C PHE A 18 5.27 -2.31 -8.86
N GLY A 19 5.86 -2.24 -10.06
CA GLY A 19 7.31 -2.11 -10.23
C GLY A 19 7.87 -0.82 -9.60
N ARG A 20 7.44 0.35 -10.10
CA ARG A 20 7.79 1.67 -9.52
C ARG A 20 7.53 1.78 -8.01
N ALA A 21 6.42 1.23 -7.52
CA ALA A 21 6.15 1.20 -6.08
C ALA A 21 7.15 0.33 -5.31
N ALA A 22 7.54 -0.82 -5.86
CA ALA A 22 8.53 -1.69 -5.24
C ALA A 22 9.92 -1.05 -5.19
N GLU A 23 10.31 -0.36 -6.27
CA GLU A 23 11.53 0.46 -6.32
C GLU A 23 11.52 1.55 -5.24
N ALA A 24 10.42 2.31 -5.13
CA ALA A 24 10.26 3.35 -4.11
C ALA A 24 10.29 2.79 -2.67
N CYS A 25 9.87 1.54 -2.48
CA CYS A 25 9.92 0.85 -1.20
C CYS A 25 11.20 0.03 -0.98
N HIS A 26 12.17 0.09 -1.90
CA HIS A 26 13.43 -0.67 -1.85
C HIS A 26 13.23 -2.19 -1.66
N VAL A 27 12.25 -2.77 -2.37
CA VAL A 27 11.98 -4.20 -2.38
C VAL A 27 11.75 -4.71 -3.80
N SER A 28 11.76 -6.03 -3.97
CA SER A 28 11.36 -6.63 -5.24
C SER A 28 9.84 -6.53 -5.44
N GLN A 29 9.42 -6.42 -6.70
CA GLN A 29 8.00 -6.40 -7.06
C GLN A 29 7.23 -7.66 -6.60
N PRO A 30 7.78 -8.90 -6.65
CA PRO A 30 7.14 -10.07 -6.07
C PRO A 30 6.89 -9.97 -4.56
N THR A 31 7.84 -9.40 -3.80
CA THR A 31 7.71 -9.20 -2.35
C THR A 31 6.56 -8.24 -2.04
N LEU A 32 6.54 -7.08 -2.70
CA LEU A 32 5.48 -6.09 -2.51
C LEU A 32 4.10 -6.65 -2.92
N SER A 33 4.03 -7.36 -4.04
CA SER A 33 2.78 -7.95 -4.53
C SER A 33 2.24 -9.01 -3.56
N THR A 34 3.10 -9.87 -3.02
CA THR A 34 2.74 -10.90 -2.04
C THR A 34 2.22 -10.27 -0.75
N GLN A 35 2.87 -9.21 -0.25
CA GLN A 35 2.41 -8.56 0.97
C GLN A 35 1.09 -7.82 0.79
N LEU A 36 0.85 -7.19 -0.36
CA LEU A 36 -0.45 -6.59 -0.65
C LEU A 36 -1.56 -7.63 -0.81
N ALA A 37 -1.28 -8.78 -1.41
CA ALA A 37 -2.25 -9.87 -1.47
C ALA A 37 -2.65 -10.37 -0.07
N LYS A 38 -1.68 -10.52 0.85
CA LYS A 38 -1.96 -10.86 2.25
C LYS A 38 -2.73 -9.78 2.99
N LEU A 39 -2.47 -8.49 2.68
CA LEU A 39 -3.23 -7.38 3.25
C LEU A 39 -4.69 -7.40 2.77
N GLU A 40 -4.92 -7.62 1.47
CA GLU A 40 -6.26 -7.80 0.90
C GLU A 40 -7.00 -8.97 1.57
N GLU A 41 -6.33 -10.11 1.76
CA GLU A 41 -6.88 -11.28 2.44
C GLU A 41 -7.23 -10.96 3.90
N TYR A 42 -6.32 -10.33 4.64
CA TYR A 42 -6.53 -9.93 6.02
C TYR A 42 -7.72 -8.97 6.19
N LEU A 43 -7.89 -8.05 5.25
CA LEU A 43 -8.99 -7.06 5.27
C LEU A 43 -10.29 -7.60 4.65
N GLY A 44 -10.24 -8.74 3.95
CA GLY A 44 -11.39 -9.31 3.24
C GLY A 44 -11.88 -8.46 2.06
N VAL A 45 -11.05 -7.58 1.50
CA VAL A 45 -11.40 -6.66 0.41
C VAL A 45 -10.32 -6.61 -0.66
N LYS A 46 -10.73 -6.27 -1.89
CA LYS A 46 -9.79 -5.94 -2.97
C LYS A 46 -9.42 -4.46 -2.91
N LEU A 47 -8.13 -4.19 -2.78
CA LEU A 47 -7.56 -2.83 -2.76
C LEU A 47 -7.21 -2.39 -4.17
N PHE A 48 -6.86 -3.33 -5.04
CA PHE A 48 -6.47 -3.03 -6.42
C PHE A 48 -7.16 -3.96 -7.43
N GLU A 49 -7.48 -3.41 -8.59
CA GLU A 49 -7.89 -4.13 -9.78
C GLU A 49 -6.76 -4.14 -10.80
N ARG A 50 -6.47 -5.32 -11.36
CA ARG A 50 -5.49 -5.49 -12.42
C ARG A 50 -6.21 -5.42 -13.76
N THR A 51 -5.96 -4.35 -14.52
CA THR A 51 -6.34 -4.30 -15.93
C THR A 51 -5.12 -4.61 -16.79
N ASN A 52 -5.33 -4.98 -18.06
CA ASN A 52 -4.24 -5.26 -19.02
C ASN A 52 -3.31 -4.07 -19.29
N ARG A 53 -3.63 -2.86 -18.79
CA ARG A 53 -2.86 -1.63 -19.06
C ARG A 53 -2.41 -0.88 -17.80
N ALA A 54 -3.08 -1.05 -16.66
CA ALA A 54 -2.77 -0.30 -15.45
C ALA A 54 -3.28 -0.99 -14.17
N VAL A 55 -2.64 -0.63 -13.05
CA VAL A 55 -3.18 -0.88 -11.71
C VAL A 55 -4.22 0.20 -11.42
N GLN A 56 -5.45 -0.21 -11.12
CA GLN A 56 -6.47 0.70 -10.61
C GLN A 56 -6.68 0.44 -9.12
N VAL A 57 -6.78 1.50 -8.34
CA VAL A 57 -7.15 1.42 -6.94
C VAL A 57 -8.67 1.34 -6.87
N THR A 58 -9.22 0.40 -6.11
CA THR A 58 -10.68 0.30 -5.94
C THR A 58 -11.19 1.47 -5.09
N PRO A 59 -12.50 1.79 -5.12
CA PRO A 59 -13.05 2.84 -4.25
C PRO A 59 -12.81 2.60 -2.76
N VAL A 60 -12.85 1.34 -2.32
CA VAL A 60 -12.49 0.97 -0.93
C VAL A 60 -10.97 1.07 -0.71
N GLY A 61 -10.16 0.70 -1.70
CA GLY A 61 -8.72 0.85 -1.68
C GLY A 61 -8.27 2.31 -1.51
N GLU A 62 -8.90 3.25 -2.20
CA GLU A 62 -8.61 4.69 -2.07
C GLU A 62 -8.89 5.19 -0.64
N ARG A 63 -10.03 4.78 -0.06
CA ARG A 63 -10.38 5.13 1.33
C ARG A 63 -9.39 4.55 2.34
N ILE A 64 -8.98 3.29 2.16
CA ILE A 64 -8.01 2.64 3.05
C ILE A 64 -6.62 3.24 2.86
N ALA A 65 -6.22 3.59 1.65
CA ALA A 65 -4.95 4.26 1.38
C ALA A 65 -4.90 5.64 2.05
N ALA A 66 -6.00 6.41 2.02
CA ALA A 66 -6.10 7.67 2.74
C ALA A 66 -5.95 7.49 4.26
N ALA A 67 -6.63 6.49 4.84
CA ALA A 67 -6.48 6.15 6.27
C ALA A 67 -5.05 5.68 6.61
N ALA A 68 -4.43 4.91 5.71
CA ALA A 68 -3.06 4.43 5.87
C ALA A 68 -2.03 5.58 5.89
N ARG A 69 -2.22 6.63 5.07
CA ARG A 69 -1.36 7.84 5.10
C ARG A 69 -1.38 8.50 6.47
N LEU A 70 -2.57 8.71 7.04
CA LEU A 70 -2.73 9.30 8.37
C LEU A 70 -2.10 8.42 9.46
N ALA A 71 -2.28 7.10 9.38
CA ALA A 71 -1.68 6.18 10.34
C ALA A 71 -0.14 6.21 10.29
N LEU A 72 0.45 6.33 9.11
CA LEU A 72 1.90 6.44 8.92
C LEU A 72 2.44 7.79 9.40
N GLU A 73 1.70 8.88 9.18
CA GLU A 73 2.04 10.20 9.69
C GLU A 73 2.05 10.23 11.22
N ASN A 74 0.99 9.73 11.86
CA ASN A 74 0.92 9.62 13.32
C ASN A 74 2.04 8.74 13.88
N ALA A 75 2.35 7.62 13.21
CA ALA A 75 3.44 6.75 13.63
C ALA A 75 4.80 7.44 13.53
N ARG A 76 5.00 8.34 12.55
CA ARG A 76 6.20 9.15 12.43
C ARG A 76 6.28 10.20 13.53
N GLU A 77 5.17 10.87 13.84
CA GLU A 77 5.09 11.86 14.92
C GLU A 77 5.56 11.31 16.27
N VAL A 78 5.21 10.06 16.59
CA VAL A 78 5.69 9.37 17.81
C VAL A 78 7.22 9.36 17.91
N VAL A 79 7.92 9.22 16.78
CA VAL A 79 9.40 9.21 16.74
C VAL A 79 9.97 10.61 16.92
N GLU A 80 9.29 11.65 16.43
CA GLU A 80 9.74 13.03 16.54
C GLU A 80 9.51 13.63 17.95
N ILE A 81 8.55 13.09 18.71
CA ILE A 81 8.30 13.51 20.10
C ILE A 81 9.35 12.95 21.07
N ALA A 82 9.91 11.77 20.77
CA ALA A 82 10.85 11.05 21.63
C ALA A 82 12.28 11.59 21.53
#